data_AF-A0A2U2YYT0-F1
#
_entry.id   AF-A0A2U2YYT0-F1
#
_cell.length_a   1.000
_cell.length_b   1.000
_cell.length_c   1.000
_cell.angle_alpha   90.00
_cell.angle_beta   90.00
_cell.angle_gamma   90.00
#
_symmetry.space_group_name_H-M   'P 1'
#
loop_
_entity.id
_entity.type
_entity.pdbx_description
1 polymer ?
#
loop_
_entity_poly.entity_id
_entity_poly.type
_entity_poly.pdbx_seq_one_letter_code
_entity_poly.pdbx_strand_id
1 'polypeptide(L)'
;MRIVQTGMRWDVVKMCRSLGLQAIEHIEQPGAVAVDPHSPEPMLYFFVPAGTLANWNVPDTTALNSTECTTHVVLPPGYREAPPGPYWLLSPSCGLTPIATLRRALEMTLHRPDTHPPIRIDTAAMRADAAQLIGDDAELPESTVLPQLVQRLRGHLMVLVPHAEDRMRSLARTAEPRLVAQATVGEARRRLDAVPDLTFISEIKHAQALARSVETLCRHAETPMPTVAQERSAPEVGVVQQ
;
A
#
# COMPACT_ATOMS: atom_id res chain seq x y z
N MET A 1 -27.44 -4.99 13.58
CA MET A 1 -26.14 -5.61 13.25
C MET A 1 -26.19 -7.04 13.75
N ARG A 2 -25.72 -8.02 12.98
CA ARG A 2 -25.73 -9.42 13.39
C ARG A 2 -24.35 -10.01 13.19
N ILE A 3 -23.81 -10.67 14.22
CA ILE A 3 -22.57 -11.43 14.11
C ILE A 3 -22.96 -12.81 13.56
N VAL A 4 -22.33 -13.22 12.45
CA VAL A 4 -22.62 -14.50 11.80
C VAL A 4 -21.32 -15.24 11.52
N GLN A 5 -21.34 -16.55 11.75
CA GLN A 5 -20.22 -17.45 11.48
C GLN A 5 -20.05 -17.69 9.96
N THR A 6 -18.82 -17.60 9.46
CA THR A 6 -18.46 -17.92 8.07
C THR A 6 -18.48 -19.42 7.80
N GLY A 7 -18.63 -19.83 6.54
CA GLY A 7 -18.55 -21.23 6.07
C GLY A 7 -19.79 -22.09 6.26
N MET A 8 -20.84 -21.59 6.93
CA MET A 8 -22.11 -22.30 7.06
C MET A 8 -23.08 -22.06 5.90
N ARG A 9 -23.12 -20.82 5.39
CA ARG A 9 -24.03 -20.40 4.30
C ARG A 9 -23.32 -19.67 3.16
N TRP A 10 -22.19 -19.06 3.48
CA TRP A 10 -21.32 -18.32 2.58
C TRP A 10 -19.94 -18.23 3.23
N ASP A 11 -18.92 -18.12 2.40
CA ASP A 11 -17.60 -17.70 2.83
C ASP A 11 -17.43 -16.20 2.56
N VAL A 12 -16.35 -15.62 3.10
CA VAL A 12 -16.04 -14.21 2.89
C VAL A 12 -14.61 -14.03 2.45
N VAL A 13 -14.40 -13.17 1.45
CA VAL A 13 -13.06 -12.65 1.11
C VAL A 13 -12.96 -11.22 1.61
N LYS A 14 -12.01 -10.98 2.53
CA LYS A 14 -11.71 -9.68 3.11
C LYS A 14 -10.55 -9.01 2.37
N MET A 15 -10.66 -7.71 2.11
CA MET A 15 -9.62 -6.90 1.44
C MET A 15 -9.75 -5.41 1.78
N CYS A 16 -8.75 -4.59 1.42
CA CYS A 16 -8.84 -3.14 1.58
C CYS A 16 -9.82 -2.51 0.56
N ARG A 17 -10.33 -1.31 0.87
CA ARG A 17 -11.33 -0.63 0.04
C ARG A 17 -10.89 -0.31 -1.38
N SER A 18 -9.64 0.10 -1.59
CA SER A 18 -9.15 0.43 -2.94
C SER A 18 -9.15 -0.79 -3.86
N LEU A 19 -8.56 -1.90 -3.40
CA LEU A 19 -8.52 -3.16 -4.15
C LEU A 19 -9.92 -3.69 -4.44
N GLY A 20 -10.82 -3.68 -3.45
CA GLY A 20 -12.18 -4.16 -3.62
C GLY A 20 -13.02 -3.33 -4.59
N LEU A 21 -12.87 -2.00 -4.60
CA LEU A 21 -13.57 -1.13 -5.55
C LEU A 21 -13.09 -1.37 -6.99
N GLN A 22 -11.78 -1.49 -7.20
CA GLN A 22 -11.21 -1.81 -8.51
C GLN A 22 -11.68 -3.19 -9.01
N ALA A 23 -11.75 -4.19 -8.12
CA ALA A 23 -12.28 -5.49 -8.48
C ALA A 23 -13.75 -5.42 -8.91
N ILE A 24 -14.58 -4.58 -8.28
CA ILE A 24 -15.99 -4.38 -8.67
C ILE A 24 -16.10 -3.88 -10.12
N GLU A 25 -15.21 -2.97 -10.55
CA GLU A 25 -15.21 -2.45 -11.93
C GLU A 25 -14.99 -3.55 -12.99
N HIS A 26 -14.39 -4.67 -12.59
CA HIS A 26 -14.11 -5.82 -13.45
C HIS A 26 -15.16 -6.93 -13.37
N ILE A 27 -16.16 -6.80 -12.50
CA ILE A 27 -17.21 -7.80 -12.32
C ILE A 27 -18.51 -7.25 -12.90
N GLU A 28 -19.06 -7.91 -13.91
CA GLU A 28 -20.32 -7.48 -14.56
C GLU A 28 -21.50 -7.46 -13.58
N GLN A 29 -21.61 -8.49 -12.74
CA GLN A 29 -22.66 -8.64 -11.74
C GLN A 29 -22.06 -9.01 -10.39
N PRO A 30 -21.56 -8.03 -9.62
CA PRO A 30 -21.01 -8.29 -8.30
C PRO A 30 -22.14 -8.64 -7.33
N GLY A 31 -21.87 -9.61 -6.46
CA GLY A 31 -22.78 -9.98 -5.38
C GLY A 31 -22.75 -8.99 -4.22
N ALA A 32 -23.27 -9.41 -3.08
CA ALA A 32 -23.28 -8.60 -1.87
C ALA A 32 -21.86 -8.25 -1.42
N VAL A 33 -21.66 -6.98 -1.02
CA VAL A 33 -20.39 -6.45 -0.50
C VAL A 33 -20.69 -5.56 0.70
N ALA A 34 -20.07 -5.85 1.84
CA ALA A 34 -20.15 -5.02 3.03
C ALA A 34 -18.85 -4.24 3.25
N VAL A 35 -18.97 -3.08 3.89
CA VAL A 35 -17.86 -2.23 4.29
C VAL A 35 -17.83 -2.16 5.81
N ASP A 36 -16.66 -2.35 6.40
CA ASP A 36 -16.36 -1.96 7.78
C ASP A 36 -15.48 -0.70 7.78
N PRO A 37 -16.05 0.47 8.14
CA PRO A 37 -15.30 1.72 8.14
C PRO A 37 -14.43 1.93 9.39
N HIS A 38 -14.52 1.07 10.42
CA HIS A 38 -13.83 1.29 11.71
C HIS A 38 -12.49 0.58 11.86
N SER A 39 -12.08 -0.21 10.86
CA SER A 39 -10.69 -0.67 10.77
C SER A 39 -9.76 0.52 10.47
N PRO A 40 -8.45 0.45 10.82
CA PRO A 40 -7.48 1.52 10.53
C PRO A 40 -7.48 1.97 9.07
N GLU A 41 -7.80 1.03 8.17
CA GLU A 41 -8.24 1.29 6.80
C GLU A 41 -9.61 0.64 6.60
N PRO A 42 -10.55 1.28 5.86
CA PRO A 42 -11.83 0.67 5.56
C PRO A 42 -11.69 -0.66 4.82
N MET A 43 -12.32 -1.71 5.35
CA MET A 43 -12.23 -3.07 4.79
C MET A 43 -13.52 -3.45 4.07
N LEU A 44 -13.38 -4.13 2.94
CA LEU A 44 -14.47 -4.70 2.16
C LEU A 44 -14.55 -6.21 2.38
N TYR A 45 -15.78 -6.71 2.42
CA TYR A 45 -16.12 -8.12 2.59
C TYR A 45 -16.99 -8.56 1.43
N PHE A 46 -16.42 -9.38 0.53
CA PHE A 46 -17.16 -10.03 -0.54
C PHE A 46 -17.75 -11.34 -0.05
N PHE A 47 -19.04 -11.53 -0.26
CA PHE A 47 -19.73 -12.77 0.09
C PHE A 47 -19.72 -13.71 -1.11
N VAL A 48 -19.24 -14.93 -0.89
CA VAL A 48 -19.07 -15.96 -1.92
C VAL A 48 -19.72 -17.29 -1.46
N PRO A 49 -20.04 -18.22 -2.36
CA PRO A 49 -20.62 -19.51 -1.97
C PRO A 49 -19.73 -20.26 -0.97
N ALA A 50 -20.34 -20.92 0.02
CA ALA A 50 -19.60 -21.64 1.06
C ALA A 50 -18.78 -22.81 0.48
N GLY A 51 -17.62 -23.07 1.07
CA GLY A 51 -16.72 -24.16 0.67
C GLY A 51 -15.89 -23.87 -0.58
N THR A 52 -15.98 -22.66 -1.14
CA THR A 52 -15.28 -22.31 -2.40
C THR A 52 -13.89 -21.72 -2.19
N LEU A 53 -13.50 -21.45 -0.94
CA LEU A 53 -12.22 -20.85 -0.59
C LEU A 53 -11.09 -21.86 -0.26
N ALA A 54 -11.30 -23.16 -0.43
CA ALA A 54 -10.32 -24.20 -0.04
C ALA A 54 -8.92 -24.01 -0.65
N ASN A 55 -8.83 -23.47 -1.87
CA ASN A 55 -7.57 -23.21 -2.58
C ASN A 55 -7.36 -21.70 -2.81
N TRP A 56 -7.86 -20.86 -1.91
CA TRP A 56 -7.75 -19.42 -2.06
C TRP A 56 -6.33 -18.94 -1.75
N ASN A 57 -5.68 -18.34 -2.74
CA ASN A 57 -4.32 -17.81 -2.61
C ASN A 57 -4.16 -16.60 -3.55
N VAL A 58 -4.98 -15.56 -3.32
CA VAL A 58 -4.86 -14.29 -4.04
C VAL A 58 -4.17 -13.28 -3.12
N PRO A 59 -3.06 -12.64 -3.54
CA PRO A 59 -2.35 -11.65 -2.74
C PRO A 59 -3.25 -10.52 -2.23
N ASP A 60 -2.88 -9.93 -1.09
CA ASP A 60 -3.58 -8.80 -0.46
C ASP A 60 -5.07 -9.06 -0.11
N THR A 61 -5.46 -10.33 -0.06
CA THR A 61 -6.79 -10.75 0.39
C THR A 61 -6.69 -11.75 1.55
N THR A 62 -7.77 -11.88 2.31
CA THR A 62 -7.88 -12.86 3.40
C THR A 62 -9.16 -13.66 3.22
N ALA A 63 -9.02 -14.98 3.10
CA ALA A 63 -10.15 -15.90 3.09
C ALA A 63 -10.66 -16.12 4.52
N LEU A 64 -11.95 -15.92 4.73
CA LEU A 64 -12.64 -16.21 5.98
C LEU A 64 -13.65 -17.34 5.69
N ASN A 65 -13.25 -18.58 6.00
CA ASN A 65 -14.04 -19.80 5.85
C ASN A 65 -14.17 -20.50 7.22
N SER A 66 -14.92 -21.62 7.29
CA SER A 66 -15.08 -22.38 8.53
C SER A 66 -13.96 -23.39 8.81
N THR A 67 -13.11 -23.69 7.83
CA THR A 67 -12.12 -24.77 7.91
C THR A 67 -10.83 -24.35 8.61
N GLU A 68 -10.45 -23.07 8.51
CA GLU A 68 -9.20 -22.59 9.10
C GLU A 68 -9.37 -21.92 10.47
N CYS A 69 -10.54 -21.34 10.77
CA CYS A 69 -10.92 -20.83 12.10
C CYS A 69 -12.42 -20.50 12.12
N THR A 70 -13.09 -20.62 13.28
CA THR A 70 -14.46 -20.11 13.50
C THR A 70 -14.48 -18.58 13.45
N THR A 71 -14.45 -18.05 12.22
CA THR A 71 -14.42 -16.62 11.97
C THR A 71 -15.83 -16.06 11.95
N HIS A 72 -16.01 -14.94 12.63
CA HIS A 72 -17.29 -14.24 12.68
C HIS A 72 -17.19 -12.94 11.89
N VAL A 73 -18.20 -12.65 11.07
CA VAL A 73 -18.32 -11.41 10.32
C VAL A 73 -19.51 -10.62 10.83
N VAL A 74 -19.30 -9.32 10.95
CA VAL A 74 -20.32 -8.36 11.37
C VAL A 74 -21.15 -7.98 10.15
N LEU A 75 -22.40 -8.45 10.10
CA LEU A 75 -23.33 -8.07 9.03
C LEU A 75 -24.04 -6.75 9.36
N PRO A 76 -24.00 -5.78 8.44
CA PRO A 76 -24.85 -4.59 8.53
C PRO A 76 -26.34 -4.97 8.51
N PRO A 77 -27.22 -4.17 9.14
CA PRO A 77 -28.66 -4.25 8.88
C PRO A 77 -28.93 -4.16 7.37
N GLY A 78 -29.90 -4.93 6.85
CA GLY A 78 -30.15 -5.03 5.40
C GLY A 78 -30.47 -3.71 4.69
N TYR A 79 -30.96 -2.71 5.44
CA TYR A 79 -31.30 -1.37 4.94
C TYR A 79 -30.17 -0.34 5.08
N ARG A 80 -29.01 -0.73 5.62
CA ARG A 80 -27.93 0.21 5.93
C ARG A 80 -26.93 0.25 4.77
N GLU A 81 -26.96 1.32 3.99
CA GLU A 81 -26.11 1.53 2.80
C GLU A 81 -25.09 2.67 2.98
N ALA A 82 -25.04 3.31 4.15
CA ALA A 82 -24.15 4.41 4.45
C ALA A 82 -23.69 4.38 5.93
N PRO A 83 -22.57 5.07 6.26
CA PRO A 83 -22.13 5.27 7.63
C PRO A 83 -23.17 6.07 8.46
N PRO A 84 -23.13 5.97 9.81
CA PRO A 84 -22.08 5.36 10.64
C PRO A 84 -22.21 3.84 10.83
N GLY A 85 -21.07 3.18 11.10
CA GLY A 85 -20.99 1.72 11.31
C GLY A 85 -20.79 0.93 10.02
N PRO A 86 -20.67 -0.40 10.11
CA PRO A 86 -20.66 -1.25 8.93
C PRO A 86 -21.93 -1.05 8.08
N TYR A 87 -21.77 -1.02 6.76
CA TYR A 87 -22.85 -0.78 5.79
C TYR A 87 -22.67 -1.64 4.53
N TRP A 88 -23.74 -1.84 3.77
CA TRP A 88 -23.70 -2.52 2.48
C TRP A 88 -23.25 -1.55 1.40
N LEU A 89 -22.16 -1.86 0.71
CA LEU A 89 -21.81 -1.21 -0.55
C LEU A 89 -22.64 -1.78 -1.69
N LEU A 90 -22.85 -3.10 -1.67
CA LEU A 90 -23.77 -3.81 -2.55
C LEU A 90 -24.72 -4.65 -1.71
N SER A 91 -26.02 -4.51 -1.98
CA SER A 91 -27.10 -5.08 -1.19
C SER A 91 -27.01 -6.62 -1.12
N PRO A 92 -27.47 -7.26 -0.02
CA PRO A 92 -27.64 -8.71 0.05
C PRO A 92 -28.51 -9.30 -1.06
N SER A 93 -29.38 -8.48 -1.67
CA SER A 93 -30.23 -8.89 -2.80
C SER A 93 -29.45 -9.16 -4.10
N CYS A 94 -28.21 -8.67 -4.22
CA CYS A 94 -27.32 -8.97 -5.34
C CYS A 94 -26.80 -10.42 -5.34
N GLY A 95 -27.10 -11.22 -4.31
CA GLY A 95 -26.68 -12.61 -4.20
C GLY A 95 -25.21 -12.75 -3.79
N LEU A 96 -24.60 -13.89 -4.11
CA LEU A 96 -23.20 -14.19 -3.80
C LEU A 96 -22.35 -14.02 -5.06
N THR A 97 -21.16 -13.46 -4.91
CA THR A 97 -20.22 -13.33 -6.03
C THR A 97 -19.63 -14.71 -6.35
N PRO A 98 -19.71 -15.23 -7.58
CA PRO A 98 -19.06 -16.48 -7.94
C PRO A 98 -17.54 -16.39 -7.73
N ILE A 99 -16.94 -17.36 -7.05
CA ILE A 99 -15.54 -17.26 -6.62
C ILE A 99 -14.55 -17.10 -7.78
N ALA A 100 -14.82 -17.77 -8.91
CA ALA A 100 -13.99 -17.69 -10.10
C ALA A 100 -14.03 -16.29 -10.73
N THR A 101 -15.19 -15.62 -10.64
CA THR A 101 -15.37 -14.25 -11.14
C THR A 101 -14.61 -13.26 -10.24
N LEU A 102 -14.74 -13.40 -8.92
CA LEU A 102 -13.99 -12.59 -7.96
C LEU A 102 -12.48 -12.78 -8.11
N ARG A 103 -12.03 -14.03 -8.23
CA ARG A 103 -10.62 -14.37 -8.47
C ARG A 103 -10.10 -13.69 -9.71
N ARG A 104 -10.78 -13.85 -10.85
CA ARG A 104 -10.38 -13.24 -12.13
C ARG A 104 -10.32 -11.71 -12.03
N ALA A 105 -11.31 -11.08 -11.39
CA ALA A 105 -11.33 -9.63 -11.21
C ALA A 105 -10.16 -9.12 -10.36
N LEU A 106 -9.88 -9.80 -9.25
CA LEU A 106 -8.73 -9.50 -8.41
C LEU A 106 -7.42 -9.75 -9.14
N GLU A 107 -7.30 -10.86 -9.88
CA GLU A 107 -6.14 -11.15 -10.70
C GLU A 107 -5.93 -10.08 -11.76
N MET A 108 -6.97 -9.57 -12.44
CA MET A 108 -6.83 -8.45 -13.39
C MET A 108 -6.47 -7.13 -12.71
N THR A 109 -6.94 -6.91 -11.49
CA THR A 109 -6.60 -5.71 -10.70
C THR A 109 -5.14 -5.75 -10.24
N LEU A 110 -4.70 -6.92 -9.76
CA LEU A 110 -3.34 -7.17 -9.28
C LEU A 110 -2.34 -7.35 -10.44
N HIS A 111 -2.79 -7.91 -11.56
CA HIS A 111 -2.08 -7.97 -12.85
C HIS A 111 -2.40 -6.76 -13.71
N ARG A 112 -2.78 -5.61 -13.14
CA ARG A 112 -2.70 -4.37 -13.91
C ARG A 112 -1.28 -4.36 -14.47
N PRO A 113 -1.09 -4.51 -15.80
CA PRO A 113 0.24 -4.44 -16.33
C PRO A 113 0.72 -3.06 -15.93
N ASP A 114 1.93 -2.98 -15.41
CA ASP A 114 2.72 -1.75 -15.38
C ASP A 114 2.77 -1.20 -16.82
N THR A 115 1.69 -0.56 -17.25
CA THR A 115 1.53 0.04 -18.59
C THR A 115 1.95 1.49 -18.55
N HIS A 116 2.39 1.98 -17.40
CA HIS A 116 3.54 2.84 -17.44
C HIS A 116 4.78 1.94 -17.41
N PRO A 117 5.70 2.04 -18.39
CA PRO A 117 7.06 1.60 -18.10
C PRO A 117 7.42 2.15 -16.73
N PRO A 118 8.09 1.37 -15.85
CA PRO A 118 8.45 1.86 -14.52
C PRO A 118 9.00 3.25 -14.75
N ILE A 119 8.33 4.27 -14.20
CA ILE A 119 8.77 5.65 -14.37
C ILE A 119 10.23 5.57 -13.95
N ARG A 120 11.15 5.70 -14.92
CA ARG A 120 12.57 5.68 -14.61
C ARG A 120 12.78 7.01 -13.96
N ILE A 121 12.63 6.99 -12.64
CA ILE A 121 12.90 8.14 -11.81
C ILE A 121 14.34 8.49 -12.10
N ASP A 122 14.55 9.68 -12.62
CA ASP A 122 15.89 10.21 -12.84
C ASP A 122 16.47 10.61 -11.48
N THR A 123 16.91 9.61 -10.72
CA THR A 123 17.48 9.81 -9.39
C THR A 123 18.75 10.65 -9.45
N ALA A 124 19.48 10.63 -10.57
CA ALA A 124 20.66 11.46 -10.78
C ALA A 124 20.29 12.95 -10.84
N ALA A 125 19.31 13.32 -11.66
CA ALA A 125 18.83 14.70 -11.74
C ALA A 125 18.22 15.18 -10.40
N MET A 126 17.41 14.34 -9.75
CA MET A 126 16.82 14.66 -8.45
C MET A 126 17.87 14.88 -7.35
N ARG A 127 18.94 14.07 -7.34
CA ARG A 127 20.06 14.24 -6.41
C ARG A 127 20.89 15.47 -6.73
N ALA A 128 21.08 15.82 -8.00
CA ALA A 128 21.76 17.05 -8.40
C ALA A 128 21.00 18.29 -7.90
N ASP A 129 19.66 18.29 -7.95
CA ASP A 129 18.84 19.35 -7.36
C ASP A 129 18.96 19.40 -5.83
N ALA A 130 18.94 18.24 -5.15
CA ALA A 130 19.11 18.18 -3.70
C ALA A 130 20.51 18.68 -3.28
N ALA A 131 21.56 18.30 -4.02
CA ALA A 131 22.95 18.64 -3.72
C ALA A 131 23.20 20.16 -3.68
N GLN A 132 22.42 20.96 -4.41
CA GLN A 132 22.48 22.43 -4.36
C GLN A 132 22.22 23.01 -2.95
N LEU A 133 21.59 22.25 -2.04
CA LEU A 133 21.22 22.72 -0.70
C LEU A 133 21.95 22.03 0.45
N ILE A 134 22.48 20.82 0.22
CA ILE A 134 23.03 19.96 1.27
C ILE A 134 24.44 19.43 0.97
N GLY A 135 25.02 19.75 -0.19
CA GLY A 135 26.40 19.41 -0.49
C GLY A 135 27.40 20.15 0.41
N ASP A 136 28.60 19.60 0.55
CA ASP A 136 29.66 20.19 1.37
C ASP A 136 30.06 21.61 0.88
N ASP A 137 29.92 21.85 -0.43
CA ASP A 137 30.17 23.13 -1.09
C ASP A 137 28.88 23.93 -1.39
N ALA A 138 27.75 23.60 -0.75
CA ALA A 138 26.48 24.27 -1.03
C ALA A 138 26.49 25.73 -0.53
N GLU A 139 26.52 26.67 -1.47
CA GLU A 139 26.29 28.08 -1.17
C GLU A 139 24.81 28.34 -0.84
N LEU A 140 24.56 29.36 0.00
CA LEU A 140 23.21 29.73 0.36
C LEU A 140 22.49 30.30 -0.89
N PRO A 141 21.38 29.68 -1.35
CA PRO A 141 20.70 30.15 -2.54
C PRO A 141 20.10 31.54 -2.32
N GLU A 142 20.04 32.34 -3.38
CA GLU A 142 19.37 33.63 -3.35
C GLU A 142 17.87 33.49 -3.06
N SER A 143 17.27 34.52 -2.47
CA SER A 143 15.85 34.54 -2.10
C SER A 143 14.89 34.40 -3.29
N THR A 144 15.34 34.72 -4.50
CA THR A 144 14.56 34.56 -5.75
C THR A 144 14.61 33.14 -6.30
N VAL A 145 15.68 32.39 -6.02
CA VAL A 145 15.92 31.03 -6.53
C VAL A 145 15.34 29.98 -5.58
N LEU A 146 15.41 30.24 -4.27
CA LEU A 146 14.97 29.31 -3.22
C LEU A 146 13.53 28.80 -3.42
N PRO A 147 12.51 29.63 -3.73
CA PRO A 147 11.14 29.14 -3.92
C PRO A 147 11.00 28.14 -5.07
N GLN A 148 11.76 28.35 -6.16
CA GLN A 148 11.75 27.45 -7.31
C GLN A 148 12.38 26.10 -6.96
N LEU A 149 13.45 26.12 -6.17
CA LEU A 149 14.13 24.91 -5.70
C LEU A 149 13.24 24.12 -4.73
N VAL A 150 12.55 24.80 -3.80
CA VAL A 150 11.54 24.17 -2.93
C VAL A 150 10.43 23.52 -3.75
N GLN A 151 9.87 24.23 -4.72
CA GLN A 151 8.82 23.70 -5.60
C GLN A 151 9.29 22.44 -6.34
N ARG A 152 10.52 22.45 -6.86
CA ARG A 152 11.11 21.31 -7.57
C ARG A 152 11.31 20.11 -6.66
N LEU A 153 11.86 20.31 -5.46
CA LEU A 153 12.02 19.26 -4.45
C LEU A 153 10.69 18.65 -4.00
N ARG A 154 9.65 19.47 -3.84
CA ARG A 154 8.29 18.97 -3.57
C ARG A 154 7.78 18.09 -4.71
N GLY A 155 7.99 18.52 -5.96
CA GLY A 155 7.68 17.73 -7.15
C GLY A 155 8.40 16.38 -7.17
N HIS A 156 9.69 16.36 -6.84
CA HIS A 156 10.48 15.13 -6.74
C HIS A 156 9.92 14.19 -5.67
N LEU A 157 9.58 14.71 -4.48
CA LEU A 157 9.00 13.93 -3.40
C LEU A 157 7.60 13.37 -3.73
N MET A 158 6.80 14.11 -4.49
CA MET A 158 5.49 13.63 -4.96
C MET A 158 5.61 12.40 -5.87
N VAL A 159 6.75 12.23 -6.55
CA VAL A 159 7.04 11.05 -7.38
C VAL A 159 7.74 9.95 -6.56
N LEU A 160 8.72 10.32 -5.74
CA LEU A 160 9.54 9.37 -4.96
C LEU A 160 8.75 8.66 -3.86
N VAL A 161 7.82 9.35 -3.19
CA VAL A 161 7.03 8.76 -2.09
C VAL A 161 6.17 7.59 -2.57
N PRO A 162 5.29 7.74 -3.58
CA PRO A 162 4.51 6.62 -4.11
C PRO A 162 5.39 5.48 -4.63
N HIS A 163 6.52 5.80 -5.26
CA HIS A 163 7.44 4.79 -5.77
C HIS A 163 8.09 3.97 -4.65
N ALA A 164 8.52 4.61 -3.56
CA ALA A 164 9.05 3.92 -2.40
C ALA A 164 7.99 3.05 -1.72
N GLU A 165 6.74 3.51 -1.67
CA GLU A 165 5.62 2.72 -1.14
C GLU A 165 5.31 1.49 -1.96
N ASP A 166 5.31 1.61 -3.28
CA ASP A 166 5.09 0.50 -4.19
C ASP A 166 6.15 -0.59 -3.99
N ARG A 167 7.43 -0.17 -3.94
CA ARG A 167 8.53 -1.09 -3.62
C ARG A 167 8.39 -1.76 -2.27
N MET A 168 7.93 -1.06 -1.23
CA MET A 168 7.72 -1.67 0.09
C MET A 168 6.68 -2.79 0.08
N ARG A 169 5.75 -2.82 -0.88
CA ARG A 169 4.71 -3.86 -0.96
C ARG A 169 5.30 -5.25 -1.14
N SER A 170 6.41 -5.37 -1.87
CA SER A 170 7.04 -6.67 -2.13
C SER A 170 7.95 -7.16 -1.00
N LEU A 171 8.14 -6.38 0.07
CA LEU A 171 8.93 -6.76 1.24
C LEU A 171 8.04 -7.32 2.34
N ALA A 172 8.54 -8.28 3.13
CA ALA A 172 7.80 -8.79 4.30
C ALA A 172 7.51 -7.66 5.31
N ARG A 173 6.35 -7.71 5.97
CA ARG A 173 5.86 -6.64 6.88
C ARG A 173 6.83 -6.31 8.02
N THR A 174 7.55 -7.30 8.51
CA THR A 174 8.52 -7.19 9.62
C THR A 174 9.95 -7.05 9.14
N ALA A 175 10.21 -7.06 7.82
CA ALA A 175 11.55 -6.93 7.28
C ALA A 175 12.11 -5.54 7.62
N GLU A 176 13.31 -5.50 8.18
CA GLU A 176 14.00 -4.27 8.54
C GLU A 176 14.05 -3.25 7.38
N PRO A 177 14.36 -3.63 6.12
CA PRO A 177 14.33 -2.70 4.99
C PRO A 177 12.97 -2.02 4.77
N ARG A 178 11.87 -2.74 5.04
CA ARG A 178 10.52 -2.20 4.91
C ARG A 178 10.23 -1.17 6.01
N LEU A 179 10.61 -1.48 7.25
CA LEU A 179 10.39 -0.57 8.39
C LEU A 179 11.19 0.74 8.22
N VAL A 180 12.45 0.63 7.76
CA VAL A 180 13.29 1.79 7.46
C VAL A 180 12.70 2.65 6.34
N ALA A 181 12.28 2.03 5.25
CA ALA A 181 11.63 2.74 4.14
C ALA A 181 10.31 3.40 4.58
N GLN A 182 9.52 2.74 5.42
CA GLN A 182 8.26 3.28 5.95
C GLN A 182 8.49 4.51 6.82
N ALA A 183 9.49 4.47 7.71
CA ALA A 183 9.88 5.62 8.52
C ALA A 183 10.32 6.80 7.64
N THR A 184 11.10 6.52 6.59
CA THR A 184 11.59 7.53 5.63
C THR A 184 10.45 8.18 4.85
N VAL A 185 9.50 7.39 4.35
CA VAL A 185 8.30 7.90 3.67
C VAL A 185 7.44 8.75 4.61
N GLY A 186 7.23 8.29 5.84
CA GLY A 186 6.48 9.04 6.85
C GLY A 186 7.12 10.39 7.17
N GLU A 187 8.45 10.45 7.26
CA GLU A 187 9.19 11.70 7.45
C GLU A 187 9.11 12.63 6.24
N ALA A 188 9.23 12.09 5.02
CA ALA A 188 9.08 12.89 3.80
C ALA A 188 7.69 13.53 3.69
N ARG A 189 6.63 12.81 4.04
CA ARG A 189 5.26 13.36 4.10
C ARG A 189 5.12 14.48 5.12
N ARG A 190 5.60 14.28 6.35
CA ARG A 190 5.58 15.34 7.37
C ARG A 190 6.26 16.61 6.90
N ARG A 191 7.37 16.50 6.17
CA ARG A 191 8.09 17.64 5.61
C ARG A 191 7.36 18.29 4.44
N LEU A 192 6.66 17.52 3.61
CA LEU A 192 5.80 18.06 2.55
C LEU A 192 4.64 18.89 3.12
N ASP A 193 4.06 18.43 4.22
CA ASP A 193 2.91 19.07 4.87
C ASP A 193 3.32 20.26 5.76
N ALA A 194 4.60 20.37 6.13
CA ALA A 194 5.10 21.45 6.96
C ALA A 194 5.05 22.79 6.23
N VAL A 195 4.53 23.81 6.91
CA VAL A 195 4.57 25.21 6.46
C VAL A 195 5.70 25.91 7.23
N PRO A 196 6.76 26.38 6.56
CA PRO A 196 7.82 27.13 7.24
C PRO A 196 7.31 28.50 7.70
N ASP A 197 7.91 29.03 8.78
CA ASP A 197 7.68 30.41 9.20
C ASP A 197 8.12 31.40 8.11
N LEU A 198 7.64 32.65 8.19
CA LEU A 198 7.89 33.72 7.20
C LEU A 198 9.32 34.30 7.22
N THR A 199 10.30 33.55 7.74
CA THR A 199 11.70 33.97 7.76
C THR A 199 12.50 33.24 6.69
N PHE A 200 13.47 33.93 6.08
CA PHE A 200 14.34 33.33 5.07
C PHE A 200 15.14 32.12 5.61
N ILE A 201 15.56 32.17 6.87
CA ILE A 201 16.30 31.07 7.52
C ILE A 201 15.41 29.83 7.75
N SER A 202 14.13 30.01 8.11
CA SER A 202 13.19 28.88 8.23
C SER A 202 12.88 28.25 6.87
N GLU A 203 12.79 29.07 5.82
CA GLU A 203 12.61 28.60 4.45
C GLU A 203 13.81 27.76 3.95
N ILE A 204 15.04 28.22 4.21
CA ILE A 204 16.27 27.46 3.89
C ILE A 204 16.29 26.12 4.63
N LYS A 205 16.01 26.12 5.94
CA LYS A 205 15.99 24.88 6.74
C LYS A 205 14.94 23.90 6.23
N HIS A 206 13.78 24.40 5.83
CA HIS A 206 12.73 23.59 5.22
C HIS A 206 13.18 23.01 3.88
N ALA A 207 13.78 23.82 3.00
CA ALA A 207 14.33 23.38 1.72
C ALA A 207 15.39 22.28 1.91
N GLN A 208 16.31 22.45 2.85
CA GLN A 208 17.32 21.44 3.20
C GLN A 208 16.70 20.15 3.74
N ALA A 209 15.63 20.25 4.55
CA ALA A 209 14.92 19.08 5.05
C ALA A 209 14.26 18.29 3.89
N LEU A 210 13.66 18.97 2.92
CA LEU A 210 13.13 18.34 1.70
C LEU A 210 14.25 17.69 0.89
N ALA A 211 15.38 18.38 0.68
CA ALA A 211 16.53 17.87 -0.05
C ALA A 211 17.09 16.57 0.57
N ARG A 212 17.21 16.49 1.90
CA ARG A 212 17.62 15.25 2.60
C ARG A 212 16.63 14.10 2.39
N SER A 213 15.33 14.39 2.34
CA SER A 213 14.31 13.39 2.05
C SER A 213 14.40 12.88 0.62
N VAL A 214 14.62 13.78 -0.36
CA VAL A 214 14.87 13.42 -1.76
C VAL A 214 16.09 12.49 -1.86
N GLU A 215 17.23 12.89 -1.29
CA GLU A 215 18.46 12.11 -1.37
C GLU A 215 18.29 10.70 -0.76
N THR A 216 17.64 10.62 0.40
CA THR A 216 17.42 9.34 1.08
C THR A 216 16.48 8.42 0.29
N LEU A 217 15.39 8.96 -0.27
CA LEU A 217 14.48 8.18 -1.09
C LEU A 217 15.11 7.76 -2.43
N CYS A 218 15.92 8.61 -3.07
CA CYS A 218 16.69 8.23 -4.26
C CYS A 218 17.65 7.06 -3.95
N ARG A 219 18.33 7.08 -2.81
CA ARG A 219 19.20 5.98 -2.38
C ARG A 219 18.42 4.67 -2.23
N HIS A 220 17.24 4.72 -1.60
CA HIS A 220 16.36 3.56 -1.52
C HIS A 220 15.87 3.08 -2.89
N ALA A 221 15.65 4.01 -3.84
CA ALA A 221 15.29 3.68 -5.21
C ALA A 221 16.44 3.01 -5.99
N GLU A 222 17.69 3.26 -5.63
CA GLU A 222 18.87 2.65 -6.27
C GLU A 222 19.26 1.30 -5.66
N THR A 223 19.00 1.09 -4.36
CA THR A 223 19.34 -0.16 -3.69
C THR A 223 18.57 -1.33 -4.32
N PRO A 224 19.24 -2.39 -4.81
CA PRO A 224 18.55 -3.57 -5.32
C PRO A 224 17.80 -4.28 -4.18
N MET A 225 16.57 -4.69 -4.44
CA MET A 225 15.75 -5.41 -3.46
C MET A 225 16.36 -6.79 -3.23
N PRO A 226 16.51 -7.25 -1.97
CA PRO A 226 16.93 -8.62 -1.72
C PRO A 226 15.86 -9.57 -2.28
N THR A 227 16.22 -10.33 -3.31
CA THR A 227 15.31 -11.31 -3.92
C THR A 227 15.07 -12.44 -2.92
N VAL A 228 13.80 -12.78 -2.68
CA VAL A 228 13.32 -13.82 -1.74
C VAL A 228 13.92 -15.22 -2.00
N ALA A 229 14.68 -15.39 -3.08
CA ALA A 229 15.34 -16.65 -3.45
C ALA A 229 16.62 -16.97 -2.63
N GLN A 230 17.22 -16.04 -1.88
CA GLN A 230 18.56 -16.26 -1.30
C GLN A 230 18.61 -16.74 0.16
N GLU A 231 17.49 -16.81 0.89
CA GLU A 231 17.50 -17.25 2.31
C GLU A 231 17.23 -18.75 2.52
N ARG A 232 17.07 -19.56 1.46
CA ARG A 232 16.87 -21.02 1.57
C ARG A 232 18.11 -21.88 1.35
N SER A 233 19.30 -21.30 1.26
CA SER A 233 20.56 -22.05 1.23
C SER A 233 21.46 -21.67 2.40
N ALA A 234 21.30 -22.37 3.52
CA ALA A 234 22.38 -22.65 4.45
C ALA A 234 22.36 -24.16 4.78
N PRO A 235 23.53 -24.80 4.94
CA PRO A 235 23.69 -26.23 4.72
C PRO A 235 23.35 -27.08 5.96
N GLU A 236 22.85 -28.29 5.71
CA GLU A 236 22.77 -29.40 6.66
C GLU A 236 24.13 -29.60 7.34
N VAL A 237 24.18 -29.33 8.64
CA VAL A 237 25.31 -29.71 9.48
C VAL A 237 25.27 -31.23 9.62
N GLY A 238 26.27 -31.87 9.02
CA GLY A 238 26.44 -33.32 9.02
C GLY A 238 26.44 -33.91 10.43
N VAL A 239 25.62 -34.94 10.60
CA VAL A 239 25.67 -35.87 11.72
C VAL A 239 27.02 -36.59 11.66
N VAL A 240 27.91 -36.26 12.59
CA VAL A 240 29.14 -37.02 12.83
C VAL A 240 28.75 -38.32 13.54
N GLN A 241 28.91 -39.45 12.85
CA GLN A 241 29.07 -40.75 13.48
C GLN A 241 30.52 -40.89 13.93
N GLN A 242 30.76 -40.98 15.23
CA GLN A 242 31.74 -41.88 15.87
C GLN A 242 31.25 -42.24 17.27
#